data_AF-A0A8J3F2Q6-F1
#
_entry.id   AF-A0A8J3F2Q6-F1
#
_cell.length_a   1.000
_cell.length_b   1.000
_cell.length_c   1.000
_cell.angle_alpha   90.00
_cell.angle_beta   90.00
_cell.angle_gamma   90.00
#
_symmetry.space_group_name_H-M   'P 1'
#
loop_
_entity.id
_entity.type
_entity.pdbx_description
1 polymer ?
#
loop_
_entity_poly.entity_id
_entity_poly.type
_entity_poly.pdbx_seq_one_letter_code
_entity_poly.pdbx_strand_id
1 'polypeptide(L)'
;MLMTNQISTSLLRYVSLEHLIAPLLIKAIYWAGLIAILSATLGGLLSVDNGVQAAALLGVALPLALLLWRLFCEMLILAFNIYARLTEIRDLLAQRQARIDAHRKPLTVASLRSPRLNPSFKVQHD
;
A
#
# COMPACT_ATOMS: atom_id res chain seq x y z
N MET A 1 18.28 -14.55 29.22
CA MET A 1 18.64 -13.87 27.95
C MET A 1 17.86 -14.39 26.72
N LEU A 2 17.09 -15.49 26.80
CA LEU A 2 16.35 -16.07 25.66
C LEU A 2 14.86 -15.65 25.53
N MET A 3 14.33 -14.87 26.49
CA MET A 3 12.89 -14.64 26.63
C MET A 3 12.41 -13.31 26.03
N THR A 4 13.31 -12.37 25.74
CA THR A 4 12.97 -11.06 25.14
C THR A 4 12.66 -11.15 23.64
N ASN A 5 13.21 -12.15 22.92
CA ASN A 5 13.11 -12.19 21.46
C ASN A 5 11.80 -12.84 20.94
N GLN A 6 11.09 -13.59 21.78
CA GLN A 6 9.81 -14.23 21.41
C GLN A 6 8.63 -13.23 21.41
N ILE A 7 8.74 -12.12 22.14
CA ILE A 7 7.68 -11.10 22.21
C ILE A 7 7.57 -10.34 20.87
N SER A 8 8.69 -10.12 20.17
CA SER A 8 8.67 -9.47 18.86
C SER A 8 7.94 -10.31 17.80
N THR A 9 8.12 -11.63 17.78
CA THR A 9 7.57 -12.51 16.74
C THR A 9 6.06 -12.77 16.90
N SER A 10 5.57 -12.84 18.13
CA SER A 10 4.13 -13.01 18.40
C SER A 10 3.33 -11.73 18.16
N LEU A 11 3.90 -10.55 18.47
CA LEU A 11 3.28 -9.27 18.14
C LEU A 11 3.24 -9.02 16.62
N LEU A 12 4.29 -9.43 15.88
CA LEU A 12 4.30 -9.40 14.41
C LEU A 12 3.22 -10.28 13.76
N ARG A 13 2.79 -11.35 14.44
CA ARG A 13 1.82 -12.32 13.90
C ARG A 13 0.36 -11.93 14.19
N TYR A 14 0.08 -11.19 15.27
CA TYR A 14 -1.27 -10.68 15.58
C TYR A 14 -1.58 -9.32 14.92
N VAL A 15 -0.54 -8.62 14.43
CA VAL A 15 -0.66 -7.36 13.68
C VAL A 15 -0.78 -7.63 12.17
N SER A 16 -1.10 -8.86 11.77
CA SER A 16 -1.33 -9.27 10.37
C SER A 16 -2.68 -8.80 9.80
N LEU A 17 -3.04 -7.54 10.09
CA LEU A 17 -3.96 -6.75 9.29
C LEU A 17 -3.07 -5.84 8.45
N GLU A 18 -2.83 -6.18 7.18
CA GLU A 18 -1.94 -5.41 6.29
C GLU A 18 -2.27 -3.92 6.19
N HIS A 19 -3.47 -3.53 6.63
CA HIS A 19 -3.96 -2.16 6.72
C HIS A 19 -3.49 -1.37 7.98
N LEU A 20 -3.09 -2.03 9.07
CA LEU A 20 -2.69 -1.37 10.33
C LEU A 20 -1.18 -1.20 10.52
N ILE A 21 -0.34 -1.89 9.74
CA ILE A 21 1.12 -1.66 9.77
C ILE A 21 1.48 -0.25 9.28
N ALA A 22 0.80 0.23 8.23
CA ALA A 22 1.10 1.54 7.65
C ALA A 22 1.00 2.69 8.69
N PRO A 23 -0.12 2.86 9.44
CA PRO A 23 -0.19 3.91 10.46
C PRO A 23 0.78 3.71 11.62
N LEU A 24 1.12 2.45 11.97
CA LEU A 24 2.05 2.16 13.07
C LEU A 24 3.51 2.46 12.70
N LEU A 25 3.94 2.09 11.49
CA LEU A 25 5.27 2.38 10.96
C LEU A 25 5.50 3.89 10.84
N ILE A 26 4.50 4.62 10.35
CA ILE A 26 4.58 6.07 10.21
C ILE A 26 4.62 6.75 11.58
N LYS A 27 3.87 6.23 12.57
CA LYS A 27 3.95 6.72 13.95
C LYS A 27 5.36 6.54 14.52
N ALA A 28 6.04 5.44 14.22
CA ALA A 28 7.44 5.22 14.61
C ALA A 28 8.39 6.22 13.92
N ILE A 29 8.23 6.44 12.60
CA ILE A 29 9.02 7.43 11.85
C ILE A 29 8.79 8.84 12.39
N TYR A 30 7.54 9.21 12.69
CA TYR A 30 7.20 10.51 13.26
C TYR A 30 7.95 10.77 14.56
N TRP A 31 7.92 9.81 15.50
CA TRP A 31 8.65 9.92 16.76
C TRP A 31 10.16 9.99 16.53
N ALA A 32 10.71 9.17 15.63
CA ALA A 32 12.14 9.20 15.30
C ALA A 32 12.57 10.57 14.74
N GLY A 33 11.80 11.16 13.83
CA GLY A 33 12.11 12.48 13.28
C GLY A 33 11.88 13.62 14.26
N LEU A 34 10.87 13.52 15.12
CA LEU A 34 10.68 14.50 16.21
C LEU A 34 11.90 14.52 17.13
N ILE A 35 12.40 13.33 17.52
CA ILE A 35 13.61 13.19 18.33
C ILE A 35 14.82 13.75 17.58
N ALA A 36 14.96 13.46 16.28
CA ALA A 36 16.05 13.96 15.46
C ALA A 36 16.07 15.50 15.41
N ILE A 37 14.93 16.14 15.11
CA ILE A 37 14.82 17.61 15.06
C ILE A 37 15.07 18.22 16.44
N LEU A 38 14.53 17.62 17.51
CA LEU A 38 14.79 18.07 18.89
C LEU A 38 16.28 18.00 19.23
N SER A 39 16.95 16.88 18.93
CA SER A 39 18.38 16.70 19.18
C SER A 39 19.24 17.65 18.35
N ALA A 40 18.86 17.91 17.09
CA ALA A 40 19.57 18.85 16.21
C ALA A 40 19.44 20.29 16.72
N THR A 41 18.27 20.65 17.24
CA THR A 41 18.01 21.97 17.83
C THR A 41 18.82 22.17 19.11
N LEU A 42 18.80 21.18 20.01
CA LEU A 42 19.59 21.22 21.25
C LEU A 42 21.10 21.24 20.96
N GLY A 43 21.58 20.37 20.06
CA GLY A 43 22.99 20.32 19.67
C GLY A 43 23.44 21.61 18.99
N GLY A 44 22.60 22.19 18.13
CA GLY A 44 22.86 23.49 17.51
C GLY A 44 22.93 24.63 18.53
N LEU A 45 22.07 24.63 19.55
CA LEU A 45 22.09 25.68 20.57
C LEU A 45 23.34 25.62 21.47
N LEU A 46 23.84 24.41 21.75
CA LEU A 46 25.03 24.19 22.59
C LEU A 46 26.36 24.39 21.85
N SER A 47 26.36 24.32 20.52
CA SER A 47 27.59 24.37 19.71
C SER A 47 27.95 25.76 19.19
N VAL A 48 27.07 26.75 19.36
CA VAL A 48 27.25 28.07 18.73
C VAL A 48 27.62 29.11 19.80
N ASP A 49 28.80 29.73 19.64
CA ASP A 49 29.10 31.05 20.21
C ASP A 49 28.20 32.08 19.49
N ASN A 50 27.01 32.31 20.04
CA ASN A 50 25.88 32.88 19.30
C ASN A 50 26.05 34.36 18.95
N GLY A 51 26.36 34.64 17.68
CA GLY A 51 26.08 35.91 17.02
C GLY A 51 24.64 35.98 16.49
N VAL A 52 24.06 37.19 16.41
CA VAL A 52 22.65 37.48 16.02
C VAL A 52 22.22 36.78 14.71
N GLN A 53 23.13 36.58 13.75
CA GLN A 53 22.83 35.92 12.48
C GLN A 53 22.47 34.43 12.62
N ALA A 54 23.15 33.70 13.51
CA ALA A 54 22.90 32.27 13.71
C ALA A 54 21.53 32.02 14.35
N ALA A 55 21.16 32.86 15.33
CA ALA A 55 19.84 32.82 15.96
C ALA A 55 18.71 33.13 14.96
N ALA A 56 18.90 34.10 14.07
CA ALA A 56 17.92 34.43 13.03
C ALA A 56 17.73 33.27 12.03
N LEU A 57 18.82 32.62 11.60
CA LEU A 57 18.76 31.46 10.71
C LEU A 57 18.08 30.26 11.35
N LEU A 58 18.40 29.94 12.61
CA LEU A 58 17.75 28.86 13.34
C LEU A 58 16.25 29.12 13.54
N GLY A 59 15.86 30.38 13.79
CA GLY A 59 14.47 30.79 13.94
C GLY A 59 13.60 30.53 12.70
N VAL A 60 14.19 30.56 11.50
CA VAL A 60 13.49 30.27 10.25
C VAL A 60 13.66 28.81 9.80
N ALA A 61 14.85 28.24 9.99
CA ALA A 61 15.14 26.86 9.58
C ALA A 61 14.36 25.82 10.40
N LEU A 62 14.16 26.06 11.70
CA LEU A 62 13.45 25.13 12.58
C LEU A 62 11.97 24.91 12.20
N PRO A 63 11.13 25.95 12.02
CA PRO A 63 9.76 25.76 11.59
C PRO A 63 9.68 25.18 10.17
N LEU A 64 10.58 25.56 9.24
CA LEU A 64 10.63 24.97 7.90
C LEU A 64 10.97 23.48 7.94
N ALA A 65 11.94 23.07 8.76
CA ALA A 65 12.31 21.66 8.94
C ALA A 65 11.15 20.85 9.53
N LEU A 66 10.45 21.39 10.54
CA LEU A 66 9.25 20.76 11.09
C LEU A 66 8.11 20.66 10.07
N LEU A 67 7.91 21.70 9.25
CA LEU A 67 6.87 21.73 8.23
C LEU A 67 7.15 20.70 7.13
N LEU A 68 8.38 20.67 6.62
CA LEU A 68 8.83 19.69 5.62
C LEU A 68 8.75 18.26 6.17
N TRP A 69 9.14 18.06 7.43
CA TRP A 69 9.04 16.76 8.09
C TRP A 69 7.59 16.29 8.19
N ARG A 70 6.67 17.19 8.58
CA ARG A 70 5.24 16.90 8.66
C ARG A 70 4.66 16.57 7.29
N LEU A 71 5.02 17.35 6.26
CA LEU A 71 4.60 17.10 4.88
C LEU A 71 5.09 15.75 4.37
N PHE A 72 6.33 15.38 4.69
CA PHE A 72 6.89 14.09 4.31
C PHE A 72 6.15 12.93 4.99
N CYS A 73 5.85 13.05 6.30
CA CYS A 73 5.05 12.07 7.01
C CYS A 73 3.64 11.93 6.39
N GLU A 74 3.01 13.04 6.02
CA GLU A 74 1.67 13.06 5.43
C GLU A 74 1.64 12.45 4.02
N MET A 75 2.66 12.71 3.20
CA MET A 75 2.85 12.07 1.89
C MET A 75 2.99 10.55 2.00
N LEU A 76 3.73 10.05 2.99
CA LEU A 76 3.85 8.61 3.24
C LEU A 76 2.49 8.00 3.60
N ILE A 77 1.75 8.60 4.53
CA ILE A 77 0.40 8.12 4.92
C ILE A 77 -0.52 8.10 3.71
N LEU A 78 -0.54 9.19 2.95
CA LEU A 78 -1.40 9.36 1.80
C LEU A 78 -1.10 8.31 0.71
N ALA A 79 0.19 8.07 0.42
CA ALA A 79 0.61 7.07 -0.56
C ALA A 79 0.16 5.65 -0.16
N PHE A 80 0.35 5.27 1.10
CA PHE A 80 -0.10 3.97 1.61
C PHE A 80 -1.63 3.84 1.60
N ASN A 81 -2.35 4.89 1.95
CA ASN A 81 -3.82 4.91 1.91
C ASN A 81 -4.34 4.74 0.47
N ILE A 82 -3.77 5.48 -0.49
CA ILE A 82 -4.09 5.36 -1.91
C ILE A 82 -3.83 3.92 -2.38
N TYR A 83 -2.66 3.36 -2.05
CA TYR A 83 -2.31 1.99 -2.43
C TYR A 83 -3.30 0.94 -1.90
N ALA A 84 -3.74 1.08 -0.65
CA ALA A 84 -4.76 0.20 -0.07
C ALA A 84 -6.08 0.28 -0.85
N ARG A 85 -6.52 1.49 -1.20
CA ARG A 85 -7.74 1.70 -2.00
C ARG A 85 -7.64 1.14 -3.41
N LEU A 86 -6.50 1.28 -4.08
CA LEU A 86 -6.29 0.67 -5.40
C LEU A 86 -6.33 -0.85 -5.34
N THR A 87 -5.77 -1.44 -4.28
CA THR A 87 -5.78 -2.89 -4.08
C THR A 87 -7.19 -3.43 -3.88
N GLU A 88 -8.01 -2.72 -3.10
CA GLU A 88 -9.43 -3.02 -2.89
C GLU A 88 -10.21 -2.97 -4.22
N ILE A 89 -10.04 -1.90 -5.01
CA ILE A 89 -10.68 -1.76 -6.32
C ILE A 89 -10.27 -2.89 -7.27
N ARG A 90 -8.98 -3.25 -7.29
CA ARG A 90 -8.48 -4.36 -8.10
C ARG A 90 -9.19 -5.68 -7.76
N ASP A 91 -9.39 -5.94 -6.47
CA ASP A 91 -10.04 -7.17 -6.01
C ASP A 91 -11.53 -7.20 -6.38
N LEU A 92 -12.23 -6.08 -6.20
CA LEU A 92 -13.63 -5.92 -6.62
C LEU A 92 -13.80 -6.09 -8.14
N LEU A 93 -12.84 -5.58 -8.93
CA LEU A 93 -12.83 -5.75 -10.39
C LEU A 93 -12.56 -7.21 -10.79
N ALA A 94 -11.62 -7.88 -10.15
CA ALA A 94 -11.34 -9.29 -10.38
C ALA A 94 -12.56 -10.17 -10.09
N GLN A 95 -13.27 -9.89 -8.99
CA GLN A 95 -14.49 -10.60 -8.63
C GLN A 95 -15.64 -10.33 -9.63
N ARG A 96 -15.78 -9.09 -10.12
CA ARG A 96 -16.73 -8.76 -11.20
C ARG A 96 -16.41 -9.53 -12.47
N GLN A 97 -15.15 -9.59 -12.87
CA GLN A 97 -14.72 -10.31 -14.07
C GLN A 97 -15.06 -11.80 -13.99
N ALA A 98 -14.76 -12.44 -12.86
CA ALA A 98 -15.11 -13.85 -12.62
C ALA A 98 -16.63 -14.10 -12.70
N ARG A 99 -17.47 -13.17 -12.23
CA ARG A 99 -18.94 -13.25 -12.37
C ARG A 99 -19.39 -13.13 -13.83
N ILE A 100 -18.80 -12.23 -14.60
CA ILE A 100 -19.08 -12.07 -16.03
C ILE A 100 -18.71 -13.34 -16.78
N ASP A 101 -17.54 -13.93 -16.50
CA ASP A 101 -17.08 -15.16 -17.15
C ASP A 101 -17.93 -16.38 -16.77
N ALA A 102 -18.43 -16.45 -15.53
CA ALA A 102 -19.38 -17.48 -15.12
C ALA A 102 -20.73 -17.39 -15.86
N HIS A 103 -21.20 -16.17 -16.18
CA HIS A 103 -22.36 -15.97 -17.06
C HIS A 103 -22.02 -16.18 -18.53
N ARG A 104 -20.78 -15.93 -18.93
CA ARG A 104 -20.22 -16.27 -20.23
C ARG A 104 -19.80 -17.75 -20.25
N LYS A 105 -20.71 -18.66 -19.92
CA LYS A 105 -20.55 -20.08 -20.23
C LYS A 105 -20.07 -20.15 -21.69
N PRO A 106 -18.95 -20.83 -22.01
CA PRO A 106 -18.50 -20.84 -23.38
C PRO A 106 -19.66 -21.37 -24.21
N LEU A 107 -20.04 -20.61 -25.24
CA LEU A 107 -20.61 -21.19 -26.44
C LEU A 107 -19.51 -22.10 -26.98
N THR A 108 -19.34 -23.24 -26.32
CA THR A 108 -18.41 -24.28 -26.67
C THR A 108 -18.76 -24.58 -28.11
N VAL A 109 -17.83 -24.30 -29.01
CA VAL A 109 -18.07 -24.47 -30.45
C VAL A 109 -18.44 -25.93 -30.78
N ALA A 110 -18.18 -26.86 -29.86
CA ALA A 110 -18.66 -28.23 -29.90
C ALA A 110 -20.19 -28.38 -29.73
N SER A 111 -20.90 -27.46 -29.07
CA SER A 111 -22.37 -27.44 -29.02
C SER A 111 -23.02 -26.81 -30.25
N LEU A 112 -22.25 -26.06 -31.06
CA LEU A 112 -22.67 -25.54 -32.37
C LEU A 112 -22.29 -26.48 -33.53
N ARG A 113 -21.49 -27.52 -33.28
CA ARG A 113 -21.25 -28.59 -34.24
C ARG A 113 -22.48 -29.50 -34.24
N SER A 114 -23.48 -29.14 -35.03
CA SER A 114 -24.62 -29.99 -35.34
C SER A 114 -24.14 -31.38 -35.78
N PRO A 115 -24.79 -32.46 -35.30
CA PRO A 115 -24.57 -33.79 -35.84
C PRO A 115 -24.78 -33.74 -37.35
N ARG A 116 -23.76 -34.15 -38.10
CA ARG A 116 -23.77 -34.43 -39.53
C ARG A 116 -25.18 -34.74 -40.04
N LEU A 117 -25.71 -33.89 -40.93
CA LEU A 117 -26.80 -34.27 -41.83
C LEU A 117 -26.40 -35.60 -42.47
N ASN A 118 -27.19 -36.63 -42.21
CA ASN A 118 -27.08 -37.93 -42.85
C ASN A 118 -27.46 -37.79 -44.33
N PRO A 119 -26.55 -38.04 -45.30
CA PRO A 119 -26.95 -38.17 -46.68
C PRO A 119 -27.55 -39.55 -46.91
N SER A 120 -28.76 -39.79 -46.39
CA SER A 120 -29.60 -40.91 -46.82
C SER A 120 -30.61 -40.40 -47.84
N PHE A 121 -30.11 -39.90 -48.96
CA PHE A 121 -30.88 -39.89 -50.20
C PHE A 121 -30.41 -41.12 -50.98
N LYS A 122 -31.04 -42.28 -50.70
CA LYS A 122 -30.97 -43.41 -51.61
C LYS A 122 -31.64 -42.97 -52.90
N VAL A 123 -30.82 -42.79 -53.94
CA VAL A 123 -31.29 -42.80 -55.33
C VAL A 123 -31.88 -44.18 -55.57
N GLN A 124 -33.20 -44.27 -55.51
CA GLN A 124 -33.96 -45.42 -55.98
C GLN A 124 -33.86 -45.40 -57.50
N HIS A 125 -32.92 -46.16 -58.05
CA HIS A 125 -32.95 -46.57 -59.44
C HIS A 125 -33.90 -47.76 -59.53
N ASP A 126 -35.06 -47.56 -60.14
CA ASP A 126 -35.82 -48.57 -60.90
C ASP A 126 -36.58 -47.83 -62.02
#